data_AF-A0A4D6KGP8-F1
#
_entry.id   AF-A0A4D6KGP8-F1
#
_cell.length_a   1.000
_cell.length_b   1.000
_cell.length_c   1.000
_cell.angle_alpha   90.00
_cell.angle_beta   90.00
_cell.angle_gamma   90.00
#
_symmetry.space_group_name_H-M   'P 1'
#
loop_
_entity.id
_entity.type
_entity.pdbx_description
1 polymer ?
#
loop_
_entity_poly.entity_id
_entity_poly.type
_entity_poly.pdbx_seq_one_letter_code
_entity_poly.pdbx_strand_id
1 'polypeptide(L)'
;MAIIPKRLCTLRVAAYSLSPFTRPQTFLPLTRLLLHARPSSTQPSRTPSEKQFETWVQALKSGFTPSDVAQALQAQSDPDLALDIFRWTAQQRNYKHTSETYLLIIKHLIAGRRYRHAETLIEEVIAGACHDVSVPLYNSIIRFCCGRKFLFNRAFDVYKKMLNSSDCKPDLETYTLLFNSLLRRFNKLHVCYVYLHAVRSLTKQMKASGVIPDTFVLNMIIKAYAMCLEVDEAVRVFREMGLYGCEPNAYSYGYIAKGLCEKGRVSQGLGFYREMRGKGLVPSTSSYVIIVCSLAMERRLEDAIEVVFDMLGQSRSPDHLTYKTVLEGLCREGRVDDAFELLDEWKKRDASMGEKIYTSLLNELHFSCRK
;
A
#
# COMPACT_ATOMS: atom_id res chain seq x y z
N MET A 1 29.84 8.83 44.14
CA MET A 1 29.66 10.30 44.26
C MET A 1 29.37 10.87 42.88
N ALA A 2 28.48 11.87 42.82
CA ALA A 2 27.88 12.56 41.63
C ALA A 2 26.90 11.69 40.81
N ILE A 3 25.56 11.82 40.84
CA ILE A 3 24.59 12.95 40.88
C ILE A 3 24.49 13.72 39.54
N ILE A 4 23.56 13.27 38.65
CA ILE A 4 22.38 13.95 38.00
C ILE A 4 22.62 15.35 37.35
N PRO A 5 22.02 15.79 36.20
CA PRO A 5 20.60 15.60 35.80
C PRO A 5 20.17 15.41 34.32
N LYS A 6 18.92 14.90 34.24
CA LYS A 6 17.90 15.03 33.19
C LYS A 6 17.63 16.48 32.77
N ARG A 7 17.37 16.72 31.47
CA ARG A 7 16.63 17.90 30.99
C ARG A 7 15.32 17.47 30.33
N LEU A 8 14.21 17.88 30.96
CA LEU A 8 12.88 17.95 30.40
C LEU A 8 12.80 19.09 29.37
N CYS A 9 12.11 18.86 28.26
CA CYS A 9 11.69 19.89 27.33
C CYS A 9 10.19 20.15 27.53
N THR A 10 9.86 21.25 28.19
CA THR A 10 8.53 21.85 28.28
C THR A 10 8.32 22.77 27.08
N LEU A 11 7.37 22.45 26.20
CA LEU A 11 6.90 23.38 25.16
C LEU A 11 5.57 24.01 25.61
N ARG A 12 5.64 25.33 25.80
CA ARG A 12 4.53 26.22 26.14
C ARG A 12 3.53 26.32 24.99
N VAL A 13 2.26 26.24 25.34
CA VAL A 13 1.10 26.62 24.53
C VAL A 13 0.98 28.14 24.56
N ALA A 14 0.91 28.78 23.38
CA ALA A 14 0.51 30.17 23.25
C ALA A 14 -0.90 30.24 22.65
N ALA A 15 -1.82 30.80 23.42
CA ALA A 15 -3.18 31.12 23.03
C ALA A 15 -3.22 32.53 22.41
N TYR A 16 -3.96 32.69 21.32
CA TYR A 16 -4.50 34.00 20.92
C TYR A 16 -5.95 33.82 20.45
N SER A 17 -6.85 34.30 21.28
CA SER A 17 -8.26 34.61 21.02
C SER A 17 -8.37 35.89 20.19
N LEU A 18 -9.36 35.98 19.30
CA LEU A 18 -10.23 37.15 19.10
C LEU A 18 -11.33 36.82 18.07
N SER A 19 -12.56 37.19 18.41
CA SER A 19 -13.83 36.99 17.71
C SER A 19 -14.37 38.33 17.12
N PRO A 20 -15.64 38.50 16.70
CA PRO A 20 -16.03 38.70 15.28
C PRO A 20 -16.77 40.03 15.00
N PHE A 21 -16.63 40.62 13.80
CA PHE A 21 -17.42 41.79 13.33
C PHE A 21 -17.30 41.81 11.79
N THR A 22 -18.23 42.19 10.91
CA THR A 22 -19.66 42.55 10.89
C THR A 22 -20.02 42.72 9.40
N ARG A 23 -21.29 42.51 9.02
CA ARG A 23 -21.84 42.92 7.71
C ARG A 23 -21.80 44.45 7.54
N PRO A 24 -21.91 44.96 6.30
CA PRO A 24 -23.02 45.89 6.08
C PRO A 24 -23.79 45.67 4.77
N GLN A 25 -25.10 45.91 4.85
CA GLN A 25 -26.00 46.30 3.75
C GLN A 25 -26.07 47.84 3.71
N THR A 26 -26.16 48.45 2.53
CA THR A 26 -26.93 49.69 2.31
C THR A 26 -27.44 49.80 0.86
N PHE A 27 -28.61 50.42 0.74
CA PHE A 27 -29.53 50.55 -0.40
C PHE A 27 -29.38 51.90 -1.13
N LEU A 28 -29.57 51.89 -2.47
CA LEU A 28 -30.26 52.87 -3.38
C LEU A 28 -29.85 54.38 -3.41
N PRO A 29 -30.35 55.22 -4.35
CA PRO A 29 -30.67 55.08 -5.79
C PRO A 29 -30.19 56.30 -6.65
N LEU A 30 -30.27 56.24 -7.99
CA LEU A 30 -30.90 57.29 -8.84
C LEU A 30 -30.77 57.02 -10.35
N THR A 31 -31.92 57.12 -11.01
CA THR A 31 -32.25 57.09 -12.43
C THR A 31 -31.94 58.38 -13.18
N ARG A 32 -31.67 58.24 -14.50
CA ARG A 32 -31.91 59.12 -15.70
C ARG A 32 -30.64 59.19 -16.56
N LEU A 33 -30.62 59.07 -17.89
CA LEU A 33 -31.63 59.05 -18.96
C LEU A 33 -30.96 58.49 -20.24
N LEU A 34 -31.78 57.94 -21.13
CA LEU A 34 -31.52 57.34 -22.46
C LEU A 34 -30.71 58.29 -23.40
N LEU A 35 -29.87 57.82 -24.34
CA LEU A 35 -30.25 57.30 -25.66
C LEU A 35 -28.98 56.87 -26.44
N HIS A 36 -28.91 55.62 -26.90
CA HIS A 36 -28.88 55.28 -28.34
C HIS A 36 -28.58 53.78 -28.53
N ALA A 37 -29.48 53.16 -29.29
CA ALA A 37 -29.50 51.74 -29.61
C ALA A 37 -28.32 51.29 -30.49
N ARG A 38 -27.81 50.09 -30.21
CA ARG A 38 -27.43 49.11 -31.23
C ARG A 38 -27.85 47.71 -30.75
N PRO A 39 -28.52 46.90 -31.59
CA PRO A 39 -28.78 45.52 -31.26
C PRO A 39 -27.53 44.70 -31.58
N SER A 40 -26.92 44.09 -30.58
CA SER A 40 -26.00 42.99 -30.80
C SER A 40 -26.27 41.94 -29.74
N SER A 41 -27.05 40.95 -30.15
CA SER A 41 -27.14 39.64 -29.52
C SER A 41 -25.76 38.97 -29.57
N THR A 42 -24.91 39.25 -28.59
CA THR A 42 -23.76 38.41 -28.30
C THR A 42 -24.20 37.40 -27.26
N GLN A 43 -24.75 36.27 -27.70
CA GLN A 43 -24.72 35.09 -26.84
C GLN A 43 -23.24 34.74 -26.61
N PRO A 44 -22.81 34.54 -25.37
CA PRO A 44 -21.46 34.04 -25.10
C PRO A 44 -21.31 32.70 -25.83
N SER A 45 -20.19 32.50 -26.51
CA SER A 45 -19.86 31.22 -27.13
C SER A 45 -19.79 30.16 -26.03
N ARG A 46 -20.87 29.38 -25.88
CA ARG A 46 -20.96 28.29 -24.91
C ARG A 46 -19.79 27.35 -25.10
N THR A 47 -19.06 27.08 -24.01
CA THR A 47 -17.95 26.13 -24.01
C THR A 47 -18.47 24.73 -24.40
N PRO A 48 -17.65 23.85 -24.99
CA PRO A 48 -18.11 22.53 -25.44
C PRO A 48 -18.82 21.70 -24.34
N SER A 49 -18.40 21.86 -23.07
CA SER A 49 -19.01 21.22 -21.90
C SER A 49 -20.41 21.74 -21.60
N GLU A 50 -20.69 23.04 -21.77
CA GLU A 50 -22.02 23.61 -21.55
C GLU A 50 -23.07 23.07 -22.53
N LYS A 51 -22.70 22.91 -23.82
CA LYS A 51 -23.61 22.33 -24.82
C LYS A 51 -23.91 20.86 -24.54
N GLN A 52 -22.89 20.11 -24.11
CA GLN A 52 -23.05 18.71 -23.73
C GLN A 52 -23.92 18.58 -22.48
N PHE A 53 -23.75 19.45 -21.49
CA PHE A 53 -24.61 19.53 -20.31
C PHE A 53 -26.07 19.79 -20.67
N GLU A 54 -26.33 20.77 -21.53
CA GLU A 54 -27.70 21.08 -21.98
C GLU A 54 -28.35 19.90 -22.73
N THR A 55 -27.56 19.14 -23.50
CA THR A 55 -28.03 17.94 -24.20
C THR A 55 -28.50 16.89 -23.20
N TRP A 56 -27.74 16.66 -22.13
CA TRP A 56 -28.15 15.75 -21.06
C TRP A 56 -29.35 16.25 -20.27
N VAL A 57 -29.40 17.55 -19.97
CA VAL A 57 -30.56 18.16 -19.30
C VAL A 57 -31.82 17.98 -20.15
N GLN A 58 -31.73 18.04 -21.47
CA GLN A 58 -32.86 17.75 -22.35
C GLN A 58 -33.23 16.26 -22.35
N ALA A 59 -32.24 15.37 -22.43
CA ALA A 59 -32.45 13.91 -22.42
C ALA A 59 -33.07 13.42 -21.10
N LEU A 60 -32.71 14.02 -19.97
CA LEU A 60 -33.19 13.66 -18.63
C LEU A 60 -34.47 14.40 -18.21
N LYS A 61 -35.11 15.23 -19.04
CA LYS A 61 -36.32 15.97 -18.61
C LYS A 61 -37.58 15.13 -18.41
N SER A 62 -37.65 13.92 -18.95
CA SER A 62 -38.88 13.12 -19.04
C SER A 62 -39.16 12.18 -17.86
N GLY A 63 -38.72 12.51 -16.64
CA GLY A 63 -38.88 11.63 -15.48
C GLY A 63 -37.90 10.46 -15.50
N PHE A 64 -36.62 10.80 -15.36
CA PHE A 64 -35.49 9.87 -15.44
C PHE A 64 -35.35 9.00 -14.19
N THR A 65 -34.78 7.81 -14.38
CA THR A 65 -34.45 6.84 -13.35
C THR A 65 -32.98 6.93 -12.93
N PRO A 66 -32.58 6.35 -11.79
CA PRO A 66 -31.16 6.22 -11.45
C PRO A 66 -30.32 5.50 -12.50
N SER A 67 -30.91 4.58 -13.26
CA SER A 67 -30.23 3.88 -14.37
C SER A 67 -29.89 4.83 -15.52
N ASP A 68 -30.81 5.74 -15.86
CA ASP A 68 -30.56 6.76 -16.89
C ASP A 68 -29.42 7.70 -16.48
N VAL A 69 -29.35 8.05 -15.18
CA VAL A 69 -28.22 8.83 -14.65
C VAL A 69 -26.93 8.03 -14.67
N ALA A 70 -26.95 6.75 -14.33
CA ALA A 70 -25.78 5.89 -14.40
C ALA A 70 -25.22 5.81 -15.83
N GLN A 71 -26.08 5.64 -16.83
CA GLN A 71 -25.70 5.66 -18.24
C GLN A 71 -25.12 7.03 -18.65
N ALA A 72 -25.74 8.12 -18.21
CA ALA A 72 -25.25 9.46 -18.47
C ALA A 72 -23.84 9.68 -17.93
N LEU A 73 -23.57 9.24 -16.70
CA LEU A 73 -22.26 9.33 -16.06
C LEU A 73 -21.22 8.45 -16.78
N GLN A 74 -21.57 7.21 -17.12
CA GLN A 74 -20.68 6.30 -17.85
C GLN A 74 -20.25 6.85 -19.21
N ALA A 75 -21.15 7.57 -19.89
CA ALA A 75 -20.86 8.19 -21.17
C ALA A 75 -19.92 9.41 -21.08
N GLN A 76 -19.59 9.90 -19.87
CA GLN A 76 -18.77 11.10 -19.70
C GLN A 76 -17.27 10.79 -19.60
N SER A 77 -16.50 11.40 -20.49
CA SER A 77 -15.03 11.43 -20.40
C SER A 77 -14.53 12.57 -19.51
N ASP A 78 -15.29 13.67 -19.40
CA ASP A 78 -14.94 14.84 -18.59
C ASP A 78 -15.46 14.68 -17.14
N PRO A 79 -14.57 14.60 -16.14
CA PRO A 79 -14.95 14.47 -14.73
C PRO A 79 -15.76 15.66 -14.19
N ASP A 80 -15.53 16.86 -14.72
CA ASP A 80 -16.19 18.08 -14.22
C ASP A 80 -17.63 18.14 -14.75
N LEU A 81 -17.85 17.82 -16.02
CA LEU A 81 -19.20 17.64 -16.59
C LEU A 81 -19.97 16.50 -15.90
N ALA A 82 -19.32 15.37 -15.62
CA ALA A 82 -19.95 14.27 -14.88
C ALA A 82 -20.42 14.71 -13.49
N LEU A 83 -19.63 15.56 -12.81
CA LEU A 83 -19.98 16.11 -11.50
C LEU A 83 -21.15 17.10 -11.59
N ASP A 84 -21.19 17.92 -12.64
CA ASP A 84 -22.30 18.84 -12.85
C ASP A 84 -23.62 18.10 -13.12
N ILE A 85 -23.60 17.04 -13.94
CA ILE A 85 -24.75 16.15 -14.16
C ILE A 85 -25.17 15.49 -12.84
N PHE A 86 -24.23 14.98 -12.06
CA PHE A 86 -24.51 14.36 -10.75
C PHE A 86 -25.16 15.35 -9.77
N ARG A 87 -24.68 16.60 -9.70
CA ARG A 87 -25.25 17.63 -8.81
C ARG A 87 -26.61 18.12 -9.29
N TRP A 88 -26.79 18.29 -10.60
CA TRP A 88 -28.05 18.73 -11.17
C TRP A 88 -29.16 17.69 -10.97
N THR A 89 -28.85 16.41 -11.17
CA THR A 89 -29.80 15.30 -10.93
C THR A 89 -30.21 15.22 -9.46
N ALA A 90 -29.28 15.47 -8.52
CA ALA A 90 -29.57 15.51 -7.08
C ALA A 90 -30.55 16.63 -6.67
N GLN A 91 -30.71 17.68 -7.46
CA GLN A 91 -31.65 18.78 -7.19
C GLN A 91 -33.08 18.50 -7.68
N GLN A 92 -33.29 17.43 -8.47
CA GLN A 92 -34.59 17.14 -9.06
C GLN A 92 -35.55 16.57 -8.01
N ARG A 93 -36.83 16.95 -8.12
CA ARG A 93 -37.87 16.50 -7.18
C ARG A 93 -37.98 14.97 -7.22
N ASN A 94 -38.04 14.36 -6.05
CA ASN A 94 -38.20 12.91 -5.84
C ASN A 94 -37.05 12.04 -6.38
N TYR A 95 -35.90 12.62 -6.74
CA TYR A 95 -34.73 11.85 -7.13
C TYR A 95 -33.72 11.72 -5.98
N LYS A 96 -33.17 10.52 -5.81
CA LYS A 96 -32.05 10.24 -4.91
C LYS A 96 -31.03 9.36 -5.63
N HIS A 97 -29.75 9.65 -5.42
CA HIS A 97 -28.66 8.86 -5.96
C HIS A 97 -28.56 7.49 -5.29
N THR A 98 -28.18 6.49 -6.09
CA THR A 98 -27.99 5.10 -5.68
C THR A 98 -26.52 4.80 -5.49
N SER A 99 -26.19 3.62 -4.94
CA SER A 99 -24.78 3.23 -4.81
C SER A 99 -24.06 3.13 -6.15
N GLU A 100 -24.76 2.81 -7.23
CA GLU A 100 -24.22 2.76 -8.58
C GLU A 100 -23.81 4.16 -9.07
N THR A 101 -24.68 5.16 -8.96
CA THR A 101 -24.36 6.52 -9.43
C THR A 101 -23.22 7.12 -8.61
N TYR A 102 -23.18 6.89 -7.29
CA TYR A 102 -22.06 7.27 -6.42
C TYR A 102 -20.75 6.57 -6.82
N LEU A 103 -20.79 5.26 -7.12
CA LEU A 103 -19.61 4.50 -7.54
C LEU A 103 -19.02 5.06 -8.84
N LEU A 104 -19.87 5.33 -9.82
CA LEU A 104 -19.46 5.88 -11.11
C LEU A 104 -18.82 7.26 -10.95
N ILE A 105 -19.49 8.20 -10.30
CA ILE A 105 -18.95 9.56 -10.15
C ILE A 105 -17.63 9.56 -9.36
N ILE A 106 -17.53 8.76 -8.29
CA ILE A 106 -16.29 8.65 -7.52
C ILE A 106 -15.16 8.10 -8.41
N LYS A 107 -15.42 7.08 -9.23
CA LYS A 107 -14.43 6.55 -10.18
C LYS A 107 -14.00 7.61 -11.21
N HIS A 108 -14.94 8.36 -11.80
CA HIS A 108 -14.63 9.43 -12.75
C HIS A 108 -13.79 10.54 -12.12
N LEU A 109 -14.13 10.99 -10.91
CA LEU A 109 -13.36 12.02 -10.20
C LEU A 109 -11.96 11.53 -9.84
N ILE A 110 -11.80 10.27 -9.43
CA ILE A 110 -10.49 9.68 -9.13
C ILE A 110 -9.64 9.58 -10.39
N ALA A 111 -10.18 9.04 -11.49
CA ALA A 111 -9.49 8.96 -12.78
C ALA A 111 -9.10 10.35 -13.30
N GLY A 112 -9.98 11.33 -13.12
CA GLY A 112 -9.77 12.73 -13.37
C GLY A 112 -8.80 13.43 -12.43
N ARG A 113 -8.35 12.83 -11.33
CA ARG A 113 -7.55 13.52 -10.30
C ARG A 113 -8.27 14.67 -9.58
N ARG A 114 -9.61 14.72 -9.62
CA ARG A 114 -10.47 15.69 -8.90
C ARG A 114 -10.71 15.23 -7.46
N TYR A 115 -9.61 15.03 -6.73
CA TYR A 115 -9.63 14.31 -5.45
C TYR A 115 -10.40 15.01 -4.34
N ARG A 116 -10.42 16.35 -4.32
CA ARG A 116 -11.21 17.12 -3.35
C ARG A 116 -12.70 16.83 -3.48
N HIS A 117 -13.21 16.78 -4.71
CA HIS A 117 -14.61 16.45 -4.97
C HIS A 117 -14.92 14.98 -4.63
N ALA A 118 -14.00 14.06 -4.94
CA ALA A 118 -14.14 12.66 -4.54
C ALA A 118 -14.22 12.51 -3.01
N GLU A 119 -13.38 13.24 -2.26
CA GLU A 119 -13.40 13.26 -0.80
C GLU A 119 -14.74 13.78 -0.25
N THR A 120 -15.30 14.87 -0.80
CA THR A 120 -16.62 15.38 -0.40
C THR A 120 -17.73 14.34 -0.62
N LEU A 121 -17.77 13.70 -1.79
CA LEU A 121 -18.78 12.67 -2.07
C LEU A 121 -18.63 11.44 -1.17
N ILE A 122 -17.39 11.08 -0.82
CA ILE A 122 -17.12 10.01 0.16
C ILE A 122 -17.68 10.39 1.53
N GLU A 123 -17.51 11.63 1.98
CA GLU A 123 -18.06 12.11 3.24
C GLU A 123 -19.59 12.09 3.24
N GLU A 124 -20.24 12.44 2.13
CA GLU A 124 -21.69 12.30 1.97
C GLU A 124 -22.16 10.83 2.11
N VAL A 125 -21.48 9.89 1.45
CA VAL A 125 -21.77 8.45 1.57
C VAL A 125 -21.57 7.96 3.01
N ILE A 126 -20.51 8.41 3.69
CA ILE A 126 -20.24 8.09 5.10
C ILE A 126 -21.28 8.73 6.03
N ALA A 127 -21.80 9.92 5.70
CA ALA A 127 -22.87 10.57 6.45
C ALA A 127 -24.26 9.91 6.25
N GLY A 128 -24.40 9.02 5.26
CA GLY A 128 -25.64 8.28 5.00
C GLY A 128 -26.52 8.85 3.90
N ALA A 129 -25.94 9.61 2.96
CA ALA A 129 -26.66 10.12 1.79
C ALA A 129 -27.20 9.02 0.86
N CYS A 130 -26.60 7.83 0.89
CA CYS A 130 -27.01 6.65 0.15
C CYS A 130 -27.50 5.58 1.13
N HIS A 131 -28.73 5.09 0.92
CA HIS A 131 -29.34 4.05 1.75
C HIS A 131 -29.04 2.64 1.23
N ASP A 132 -28.82 2.49 -0.08
CA ASP A 132 -28.59 1.25 -0.81
C ASP A 132 -27.10 0.95 -1.03
N VAL A 133 -26.30 1.03 0.04
CA VAL A 133 -24.84 0.85 -0.04
C VAL A 133 -24.45 -0.55 -0.53
N SER A 134 -23.45 -0.61 -1.41
CA SER A 134 -22.97 -1.85 -2.02
C SER A 134 -21.49 -2.11 -1.77
N VAL A 135 -21.10 -3.39 -1.81
CA VAL A 135 -19.69 -3.82 -1.61
C VAL A 135 -18.74 -3.12 -2.59
N PRO A 136 -19.04 -3.02 -3.91
CA PRO A 136 -18.15 -2.35 -4.85
C PRO A 136 -17.96 -0.84 -4.55
N LEU A 137 -19.00 -0.17 -4.06
CA LEU A 137 -18.91 1.23 -3.62
C LEU A 137 -17.92 1.36 -2.46
N TYR A 138 -18.10 0.59 -1.39
CA TYR A 138 -17.19 0.65 -0.25
C TYR A 138 -15.76 0.24 -0.62
N ASN A 139 -15.57 -0.81 -1.42
CA ASN A 139 -14.24 -1.22 -1.89
C ASN A 139 -13.57 -0.14 -2.75
N SER A 140 -14.32 0.60 -3.56
CA SER A 140 -13.80 1.76 -4.33
C SER A 140 -13.33 2.89 -3.41
N ILE A 141 -14.15 3.23 -2.39
CA ILE A 141 -13.82 4.24 -1.39
C ILE A 141 -12.59 3.84 -0.57
N ILE A 142 -12.57 2.60 -0.04
CA ILE A 142 -11.45 2.06 0.74
C ILE A 142 -10.17 2.10 -0.09
N ARG A 143 -10.21 1.64 -1.35
CA ARG A 143 -9.07 1.69 -2.27
C ARG A 143 -8.53 3.11 -2.44
N PHE A 144 -9.40 4.09 -2.63
CA PHE A 144 -9.02 5.49 -2.73
C PHE A 144 -8.35 6.01 -1.45
N CYS A 145 -8.95 5.73 -0.29
CA CYS A 145 -8.43 6.12 1.01
C CYS A 145 -7.07 5.48 1.31
N CYS A 146 -6.91 4.18 1.04
CA CYS A 146 -5.66 3.43 1.19
C CYS A 146 -4.51 3.99 0.33
N GLY A 147 -4.82 4.57 -0.82
CA GLY A 147 -3.85 5.20 -1.72
C GLY A 147 -3.24 6.51 -1.20
N ARG A 148 -3.83 7.12 -0.15
CA ARG A 148 -3.42 8.43 0.35
C ARG A 148 -2.91 8.39 1.78
N LYS A 149 -1.87 9.17 2.06
CA LYS A 149 -1.28 9.26 3.41
C LYS A 149 -2.27 9.80 4.44
N PHE A 150 -3.02 10.85 4.10
CA PHE A 150 -3.92 11.53 5.04
C PHE A 150 -5.28 10.84 5.19
N LEU A 151 -5.70 10.03 4.21
CA LEU A 151 -6.99 9.32 4.26
C LEU A 151 -6.89 7.89 4.77
N PHE A 152 -5.70 7.43 5.16
CA PHE A 152 -5.48 6.05 5.58
C PHE A 152 -6.42 5.64 6.74
N ASN A 153 -6.59 6.50 7.75
CA ASN A 153 -7.51 6.22 8.86
C ASN A 153 -8.98 6.18 8.40
N ARG A 154 -9.35 6.99 7.40
CA ARG A 154 -10.70 6.99 6.82
C ARG A 154 -11.04 5.64 6.18
N ALA A 155 -10.05 4.92 5.63
CA ALA A 155 -10.29 3.57 5.09
C ALA A 155 -10.84 2.62 6.18
N PHE A 156 -10.34 2.74 7.41
CA PHE A 156 -10.82 1.94 8.55
C PHE A 156 -12.17 2.42 9.08
N ASP A 157 -12.48 3.71 8.99
CA ASP A 157 -13.81 4.24 9.33
C ASP A 157 -14.87 3.70 8.37
N VAL A 158 -14.57 3.71 7.06
CA VAL A 158 -15.44 3.15 6.02
C VAL A 158 -15.63 1.65 6.22
N TYR A 159 -14.55 0.92 6.48
CA TYR A 159 -14.61 -0.51 6.80
C TYR A 159 -15.46 -0.81 8.04
N LYS A 160 -15.32 -0.03 9.12
CA LYS A 160 -16.18 -0.18 10.31
C LYS A 160 -17.65 0.07 10.01
N LYS A 161 -17.95 1.09 9.19
CA LYS A 161 -19.33 1.36 8.75
C LYS A 161 -19.89 0.19 7.96
N MET A 162 -19.10 -0.37 7.04
CA MET A 162 -19.46 -1.57 6.27
C MET A 162 -19.73 -2.77 7.19
N LEU A 163 -18.85 -3.04 8.17
CA LEU A 163 -19.01 -4.15 9.12
C LEU A 163 -20.32 -4.06 9.92
N ASN A 164 -20.70 -2.84 10.32
CA ASN A 164 -21.91 -2.56 11.09
C ASN A 164 -23.20 -2.56 10.25
N SER A 165 -23.11 -2.56 8.93
CA SER A 165 -24.29 -2.62 8.06
C SER A 165 -24.85 -4.04 7.98
N SER A 166 -26.18 -4.18 7.92
CA SER A 166 -26.84 -5.49 7.72
C SER A 166 -26.65 -6.00 6.30
N ASP A 167 -26.70 -5.10 5.33
CA ASP A 167 -26.91 -5.44 3.92
C ASP A 167 -25.60 -5.58 3.13
N CYS A 168 -24.49 -5.06 3.66
CA CYS A 168 -23.21 -5.00 2.95
C CYS A 168 -22.04 -5.47 3.82
N LYS A 169 -21.62 -6.73 3.66
CA LYS A 169 -20.50 -7.30 4.44
C LYS A 169 -19.16 -7.21 3.70
N PRO A 170 -18.04 -7.00 4.43
CA PRO A 170 -16.70 -7.04 3.85
C PRO A 170 -16.41 -8.35 3.13
N ASP A 171 -15.76 -8.26 1.98
CA ASP A 171 -15.34 -9.42 1.17
C ASP A 171 -13.82 -9.56 1.14
N LEU A 172 -13.33 -10.56 0.39
CA LEU A 172 -11.89 -10.81 0.25
C LEU A 172 -11.15 -9.58 -0.33
N GLU A 173 -11.77 -8.85 -1.26
CA GLU A 173 -11.20 -7.63 -1.82
C GLU A 173 -11.05 -6.55 -0.74
N THR A 174 -12.07 -6.36 0.12
CA THR A 174 -11.99 -5.41 1.25
C THR A 174 -10.78 -5.69 2.12
N TYR A 175 -10.60 -6.94 2.57
CA TYR A 175 -9.47 -7.33 3.43
C TYR A 175 -8.14 -7.19 2.69
N THR A 176 -8.07 -7.57 1.42
CA THR A 176 -6.88 -7.42 0.57
C THR A 176 -6.41 -5.97 0.48
N LEU A 177 -7.34 -5.03 0.26
CA LEU A 177 -7.04 -3.59 0.21
C LEU A 177 -6.46 -3.09 1.55
N LEU A 178 -7.10 -3.48 2.66
CA LEU A 178 -6.68 -3.06 4.00
C LEU A 178 -5.31 -3.64 4.39
N PHE A 179 -5.08 -4.94 4.20
CA PHE A 179 -3.79 -5.57 4.47
C PHE A 179 -2.66 -4.97 3.62
N ASN A 180 -2.88 -4.78 2.32
CA ASN A 180 -1.89 -4.16 1.44
C ASN A 180 -1.58 -2.73 1.91
N SER A 181 -2.60 -1.96 2.28
CA SER A 181 -2.41 -0.59 2.77
C SER A 181 -1.61 -0.52 4.07
N LEU A 182 -1.81 -1.48 4.99
CA LEU A 182 -1.04 -1.62 6.22
C LEU A 182 0.42 -1.94 5.90
N LEU A 183 0.67 -2.97 5.08
CA LEU A 183 2.02 -3.41 4.74
C LEU A 183 2.84 -2.35 3.99
N ARG A 184 2.21 -1.47 3.20
CA ARG A 184 2.92 -0.32 2.59
C ARG A 184 3.48 0.67 3.62
N ARG A 185 3.00 0.64 4.86
CA ARG A 185 3.50 1.47 5.96
C ARG A 185 4.59 0.78 6.79
N PHE A 186 4.90 -0.49 6.51
CA PHE A 186 5.96 -1.23 7.19
C PHE A 186 7.32 -0.77 6.64
N ASN A 187 7.83 0.33 7.20
CA ASN A 187 9.13 0.88 6.81
C ASN A 187 10.23 0.61 7.84
N LYS A 188 9.97 0.91 9.11
CA LYS A 188 10.88 0.77 10.25
C LYS A 188 10.25 -0.18 11.25
N LEU A 189 11.07 -0.98 11.94
CA LEU A 189 10.62 -2.01 12.87
C LEU A 189 9.59 -1.50 13.90
N HIS A 190 9.85 -0.36 14.54
CA HIS A 190 8.92 0.23 15.52
C HIS A 190 7.55 0.59 14.93
N VAL A 191 7.51 1.04 13.67
CA VAL A 191 6.26 1.33 12.95
C VAL A 191 5.52 0.04 12.61
N CYS A 192 6.25 -1.02 12.22
CA CYS A 192 5.68 -2.33 11.93
C CYS A 192 4.88 -2.87 13.13
N TYR A 193 5.42 -2.77 14.35
CA TYR A 193 4.72 -3.23 15.57
C TYR A 193 3.39 -2.51 15.81
N VAL A 194 3.31 -1.20 15.55
CA VAL A 194 2.06 -0.44 15.68
C VAL A 194 0.99 -0.99 14.72
N TYR A 195 1.36 -1.24 13.47
CA TYR A 195 0.42 -1.77 12.47
C TYR A 195 0.17 -3.28 12.59
N LEU A 196 1.04 -4.03 13.28
CA LEU A 196 0.84 -5.46 13.53
C LEU A 196 -0.44 -5.70 14.35
N HIS A 197 -0.78 -4.82 15.29
CA HIS A 197 -2.05 -4.89 16.01
C HIS A 197 -3.26 -4.77 15.07
N ALA A 198 -3.19 -3.89 14.07
CA ALA A 198 -4.24 -3.75 13.06
C ALA A 198 -4.31 -5.00 12.16
N VAL A 199 -3.17 -5.57 11.74
CA VAL A 199 -3.13 -6.84 11.00
C VAL A 199 -3.78 -7.96 11.82
N ARG A 200 -3.40 -8.14 13.09
CA ARG A 200 -4.00 -9.13 14.01
C ARG A 200 -5.51 -8.94 14.14
N SER A 201 -5.97 -7.70 14.29
CA SER A 201 -7.40 -7.37 14.40
C SER A 201 -8.15 -7.72 13.11
N LEU A 202 -7.63 -7.32 11.95
CA LEU A 202 -8.23 -7.63 10.65
C LEU A 202 -8.26 -9.13 10.38
N THR A 203 -7.20 -9.89 10.70
CA THR A 203 -7.21 -11.34 10.55
C THR A 203 -8.29 -11.99 11.40
N LYS A 204 -8.49 -11.54 12.65
CA LYS A 204 -9.57 -12.05 13.51
C LYS A 204 -10.95 -11.71 12.96
N GLN A 205 -11.14 -10.47 12.50
CA GLN A 205 -12.41 -10.03 11.93
C GLN A 205 -12.73 -10.75 10.62
N MET A 206 -11.74 -11.00 9.77
CA MET A 206 -11.90 -11.77 8.54
C MET A 206 -12.43 -13.18 8.82
N LYS A 207 -11.84 -13.86 9.81
CA LYS A 207 -12.32 -15.17 10.28
C LYS A 207 -13.74 -15.09 10.86
N ALA A 208 -14.04 -14.07 11.67
CA ALA A 208 -15.37 -13.88 12.27
C ALA A 208 -16.47 -13.57 11.23
N SER A 209 -16.11 -12.87 10.15
CA SER A 209 -17.00 -12.59 9.01
C SER A 209 -17.18 -13.79 8.06
N GLY A 210 -16.50 -14.91 8.30
CA GLY A 210 -16.55 -16.09 7.44
C GLY A 210 -15.86 -15.90 6.07
N VAL A 211 -15.01 -14.88 5.91
CA VAL A 211 -14.30 -14.64 4.65
C VAL A 211 -13.06 -15.53 4.61
N ILE A 212 -13.03 -16.44 3.63
CA ILE A 212 -11.92 -17.38 3.44
C ILE A 212 -10.73 -16.64 2.80
N PRO A 213 -9.54 -16.64 3.43
CA PRO A 213 -8.36 -16.01 2.84
C PRO A 213 -7.77 -16.85 1.72
N ASP A 214 -7.28 -16.16 0.69
CA ASP A 214 -6.49 -16.78 -0.37
C ASP A 214 -4.99 -16.77 -0.02
N THR A 215 -4.19 -17.45 -0.85
CA THR A 215 -2.72 -17.48 -0.73
C THR A 215 -2.11 -16.08 -0.65
N PHE A 216 -2.68 -15.11 -1.35
CA PHE A 216 -2.17 -13.74 -1.38
C PHE A 216 -2.34 -13.03 -0.03
N VAL A 217 -3.52 -13.10 0.57
CA VAL A 217 -3.79 -12.55 1.91
C VAL A 217 -3.00 -13.28 3.00
N LEU A 218 -2.91 -14.61 2.94
CA LEU A 218 -2.10 -15.39 3.88
C LEU A 218 -0.63 -14.98 3.82
N ASN A 219 -0.08 -14.81 2.62
CA ASN A 219 1.28 -14.31 2.42
C ASN A 219 1.48 -12.89 2.98
N MET A 220 0.49 -12.01 2.87
CA MET A 220 0.54 -10.68 3.50
C MET A 220 0.59 -10.77 5.03
N ILE A 221 -0.20 -11.65 5.64
CA ILE A 221 -0.19 -11.87 7.09
C ILE A 221 1.16 -12.47 7.55
N ILE A 222 1.68 -13.48 6.83
CA ILE A 222 2.99 -14.08 7.10
C ILE A 222 4.08 -13.02 7.01
N LYS A 223 4.08 -12.20 5.95
CA LYS A 223 5.02 -11.08 5.78
C LYS A 223 4.97 -10.11 6.96
N ALA A 224 3.78 -9.74 7.42
CA ALA A 224 3.61 -8.83 8.55
C ALA A 224 4.27 -9.39 9.82
N TYR A 225 4.00 -10.65 10.16
CA TYR A 225 4.62 -11.30 11.32
C TYR A 225 6.13 -11.44 11.17
N ALA A 226 6.62 -11.87 10.00
CA ALA A 226 8.05 -12.01 9.73
C ALA A 226 8.80 -10.68 9.85
N MET A 227 8.27 -9.59 9.30
CA MET A 227 8.87 -8.24 9.42
C MET A 227 8.86 -7.69 10.85
N CYS A 228 7.97 -8.20 11.71
CA CYS A 228 7.93 -7.88 13.13
C CYS A 228 8.73 -8.86 13.99
N LEU A 229 9.43 -9.83 13.39
CA LEU A 229 10.20 -10.85 14.10
C LEU A 229 9.33 -11.70 15.06
N GLU A 230 8.04 -11.82 14.75
CA GLU A 230 7.04 -12.66 15.42
C GLU A 230 6.92 -14.00 14.66
N VAL A 231 8.07 -14.67 14.52
CA VAL A 231 8.28 -15.78 13.58
C VAL A 231 7.45 -17.02 13.89
N ASP A 232 7.09 -17.25 15.15
CA ASP A 232 6.25 -18.38 15.54
C ASP A 232 4.81 -18.22 15.00
N GLU A 233 4.27 -17.00 15.05
CA GLU A 233 2.97 -16.70 14.44
C GLU A 233 3.04 -16.77 12.91
N ALA A 234 4.16 -16.35 12.30
CA ALA A 234 4.37 -16.51 10.85
C ALA A 234 4.35 -17.99 10.45
N VAL A 235 5.07 -18.84 11.17
CA VAL A 235 5.09 -20.30 10.96
C VAL A 235 3.73 -20.94 11.22
N ARG A 236 2.98 -20.44 12.23
CA ARG A 236 1.62 -20.90 12.49
C ARG A 236 0.69 -20.63 11.32
N VAL A 237 0.67 -19.40 10.80
CA VAL A 237 -0.17 -19.02 9.64
C VAL A 237 0.23 -19.83 8.41
N PHE A 238 1.52 -20.07 8.19
CA PHE A 238 2.01 -20.93 7.12
C PHE A 238 1.47 -22.35 7.20
N ARG A 239 1.46 -22.96 8.39
CA ARG A 239 0.87 -24.30 8.60
C ARG A 239 -0.65 -24.30 8.45
N GLU A 240 -1.32 -23.19 8.78
CA GLU A 240 -2.76 -23.02 8.57
C GLU A 240 -3.13 -22.90 7.07
N MET A 241 -2.20 -22.63 6.15
CA MET A 241 -2.53 -22.40 4.72
C MET A 241 -3.29 -23.58 4.09
N GLY A 242 -2.88 -24.82 4.38
CA GLY A 242 -3.54 -26.01 3.86
C GLY A 242 -4.99 -26.16 4.33
N LEU A 243 -5.34 -25.62 5.50
CA LEU A 243 -6.72 -25.63 6.02
C LEU A 243 -7.67 -24.74 5.18
N TYR A 244 -7.12 -23.78 4.45
CA TYR A 244 -7.86 -22.93 3.52
C TYR A 244 -7.74 -23.42 2.05
N GLY A 245 -7.20 -24.62 1.83
CA GLY A 245 -6.91 -25.13 0.47
C GLY A 245 -5.84 -24.32 -0.27
N CYS A 246 -4.98 -23.59 0.46
CA CYS A 246 -3.94 -22.75 -0.10
C CYS A 246 -2.57 -23.44 -0.01
N GLU A 247 -1.88 -23.55 -1.15
CA GLU A 247 -0.52 -24.08 -1.22
C GLU A 247 0.53 -22.98 -0.93
N PRO A 248 1.50 -23.24 -0.04
CA PRO A 248 2.63 -22.33 0.16
C PRO A 248 3.47 -22.16 -1.10
N ASN A 249 3.86 -20.92 -1.40
CA ASN A 249 4.66 -20.59 -2.58
C ASN A 249 6.00 -19.93 -2.20
N ALA A 250 6.74 -19.46 -3.21
CA ALA A 250 8.06 -18.88 -2.98
C ALA A 250 8.05 -17.66 -2.03
N TYR A 251 6.95 -16.91 -1.97
CA TYR A 251 6.79 -15.82 -1.02
C TYR A 251 6.57 -16.33 0.41
N SER A 252 5.71 -17.34 0.59
CA SER A 252 5.41 -17.93 1.90
C SER A 252 6.68 -18.41 2.59
N TYR A 253 7.47 -19.24 1.89
CA TYR A 253 8.76 -19.73 2.38
C TYR A 253 9.78 -18.60 2.55
N GLY A 254 9.90 -17.74 1.54
CA GLY A 254 10.91 -16.68 1.53
C GLY A 254 10.74 -15.67 2.67
N TYR A 255 9.51 -15.37 3.09
CA TYR A 255 9.23 -14.50 4.24
C TYR A 255 9.61 -15.17 5.57
N ILE A 256 9.31 -16.45 5.73
CA ILE A 256 9.60 -17.19 6.97
C ILE A 256 11.08 -17.45 7.13
N ALA A 257 11.75 -17.94 6.08
CA ALA A 257 13.19 -18.17 6.09
C ALA A 257 13.94 -16.89 6.44
N LYS A 258 13.58 -15.78 5.76
CA LYS A 258 14.12 -14.45 6.06
C LYS A 258 13.88 -14.02 7.51
N GLY A 259 12.63 -14.08 7.98
CA GLY A 259 12.28 -13.63 9.34
C GLY A 259 12.95 -14.47 10.43
N LEU A 260 13.08 -15.78 10.24
CA LEU A 260 13.80 -16.68 11.15
C LEU A 260 15.29 -16.34 11.22
N CYS A 261 15.93 -16.11 10.08
CA CYS A 261 17.32 -15.66 10.01
C CYS A 261 17.53 -14.29 10.70
N GLU A 262 16.66 -13.31 10.44
CA GLU A 262 16.71 -11.99 11.10
C GLU A 262 16.47 -12.07 12.61
N LYS A 263 15.70 -13.06 13.08
CA LYS A 263 15.51 -13.34 14.52
C LYS A 263 16.71 -14.01 15.17
N GLY A 264 17.63 -14.57 14.39
CA GLY A 264 18.73 -15.42 14.87
C GLY A 264 18.37 -16.90 15.05
N ARG A 265 17.23 -17.37 14.50
CA ARG A 265 16.86 -18.80 14.43
C ARG A 265 17.35 -19.41 13.12
N VAL A 266 18.64 -19.22 12.82
CA VAL A 266 19.22 -19.47 11.48
C VAL A 266 19.05 -20.91 11.04
N SER A 267 19.26 -21.89 11.94
CA SER A 267 19.04 -23.31 11.60
C SER A 267 17.63 -23.61 11.11
N GLN A 268 16.60 -23.00 11.70
CA GLN A 268 15.23 -23.16 11.23
C GLN A 268 14.99 -22.42 9.92
N GLY A 269 15.56 -21.20 9.78
CA GLY A 269 15.52 -20.44 8.53
C GLY A 269 16.12 -21.21 7.36
N LEU A 270 17.27 -21.85 7.58
CA LEU A 270 17.92 -22.73 6.61
C LEU A 270 17.08 -23.97 6.29
N GLY A 271 16.40 -24.54 7.27
CA GLY A 271 15.44 -25.63 7.06
C GLY A 271 14.32 -25.24 6.08
N PHE A 272 13.67 -24.09 6.29
CA PHE A 272 12.67 -23.56 5.37
C PHE A 272 13.25 -23.25 3.99
N TYR A 273 14.48 -22.74 3.91
CA TYR A 273 15.17 -22.54 2.64
C TYR A 273 15.41 -23.86 1.89
N ARG A 274 15.90 -24.90 2.56
CA ARG A 274 16.14 -26.22 1.95
C ARG A 274 14.84 -26.87 1.49
N GLU A 275 13.79 -26.80 2.29
CA GLU A 275 12.45 -27.28 1.90
C GLU A 275 11.93 -26.54 0.67
N MET A 276 12.07 -25.22 0.65
CA MET A 276 11.70 -24.37 -0.48
C MET A 276 12.45 -24.78 -1.77
N ARG A 277 13.77 -24.99 -1.69
CA ARG A 277 14.58 -25.45 -2.83
C ARG A 277 14.22 -26.87 -3.27
N GLY A 278 13.94 -27.78 -2.33
CA GLY A 278 13.47 -29.14 -2.62
C GLY A 278 12.14 -29.17 -3.39
N LYS A 279 11.30 -28.14 -3.23
CA LYS A 279 10.06 -27.94 -4.02
C LYS A 279 10.27 -27.21 -5.35
N GLY A 280 11.51 -26.96 -5.76
CA GLY A 280 11.84 -26.22 -6.98
C GLY A 280 11.55 -24.71 -6.90
N LEU A 281 11.28 -24.18 -5.71
CA LEU A 281 10.99 -22.75 -5.52
C LEU A 281 12.30 -21.97 -5.34
N VAL A 282 12.35 -20.73 -5.84
CA VAL A 282 13.54 -19.87 -5.80
C VAL A 282 13.34 -18.70 -4.81
N PRO A 283 14.15 -18.59 -3.75
CA PRO A 283 14.08 -17.48 -2.79
C PRO A 283 14.23 -16.13 -3.47
N SER A 284 13.74 -15.04 -2.87
CA SER A 284 14.01 -13.69 -3.36
C SER A 284 15.49 -13.33 -3.18
N THR A 285 16.05 -12.41 -3.98
CA THR A 285 17.42 -11.89 -3.78
C THR A 285 17.63 -11.42 -2.34
N SER A 286 16.65 -10.69 -1.79
CA SER A 286 16.72 -10.24 -0.40
C SER A 286 16.72 -11.38 0.63
N SER A 287 16.07 -12.50 0.32
CA SER A 287 16.09 -13.69 1.19
C SER A 287 17.46 -14.36 1.16
N TYR A 288 18.05 -14.52 -0.04
CA TYR A 288 19.40 -15.08 -0.20
C TYR A 288 20.43 -14.32 0.63
N VAL A 289 20.51 -13.00 0.45
CA VAL A 289 21.47 -12.15 1.17
C VAL A 289 21.34 -12.33 2.68
N ILE A 290 20.11 -12.31 3.20
CA ILE A 290 19.88 -12.44 4.65
C ILE A 290 20.26 -13.82 5.16
N ILE A 291 19.95 -14.89 4.42
CA ILE A 291 20.33 -16.25 4.79
C ILE A 291 21.86 -16.37 4.83
N VAL A 292 22.56 -15.94 3.78
CA VAL A 292 24.04 -15.95 3.70
C VAL A 292 24.66 -15.17 4.86
N CYS A 293 24.24 -13.93 5.07
CA CYS A 293 24.77 -13.10 6.15
C CYS A 293 24.51 -13.73 7.53
N SER A 294 23.32 -14.29 7.75
CA SER A 294 22.99 -14.92 9.03
C SER A 294 23.82 -16.18 9.30
N LEU A 295 24.10 -17.00 8.27
CA LEU A 295 24.97 -18.17 8.37
C LEU A 295 26.42 -17.78 8.64
N ALA A 296 26.93 -16.77 7.94
CA ALA A 296 28.27 -16.25 8.16
C ALA A 296 28.44 -15.70 9.59
N MET A 297 27.42 -15.02 10.13
CA MET A 297 27.41 -14.55 11.52
C MET A 297 27.41 -15.69 12.55
N GLU A 298 26.78 -16.82 12.24
CA GLU A 298 26.84 -18.05 13.07
C GLU A 298 28.09 -18.91 12.81
N ARG A 299 29.06 -18.43 12.00
CA ARG A 299 30.26 -19.19 11.60
C ARG A 299 29.96 -20.51 10.89
N ARG A 300 28.87 -20.54 10.13
CA ARG A 300 28.48 -21.67 9.27
C ARG A 300 28.83 -21.34 7.82
N LEU A 301 30.13 -21.16 7.57
CA LEU A 301 30.60 -20.61 6.30
C LEU A 301 30.37 -21.57 5.13
N GLU A 302 30.45 -22.88 5.35
CA GLU A 302 30.17 -23.89 4.32
C GLU A 302 28.72 -23.77 3.82
N ASP A 303 27.75 -23.73 4.74
CA ASP A 303 26.34 -23.52 4.40
C ASP A 303 26.16 -22.17 3.67
N ALA A 304 26.87 -21.12 4.08
CA ALA A 304 26.78 -19.80 3.45
C ALA A 304 27.31 -19.84 2.00
N ILE A 305 28.43 -20.53 1.77
CA ILE A 305 29.04 -20.73 0.45
C ILE A 305 28.10 -21.51 -0.46
N GLU A 306 27.50 -22.60 0.04
CA GLU A 306 26.49 -23.38 -0.70
C GLU A 306 25.32 -22.50 -1.16
N VAL A 307 24.81 -21.64 -0.27
CA VAL A 307 23.70 -20.73 -0.60
C VAL A 307 24.12 -19.68 -1.65
N VAL A 308 25.37 -19.19 -1.62
CA VAL A 308 25.89 -18.28 -2.66
C VAL A 308 25.98 -18.99 -4.01
N PHE A 309 26.48 -20.23 -4.05
CA PHE A 309 26.53 -20.99 -5.30
C PHE A 309 25.14 -21.32 -5.84
N ASP A 310 24.18 -21.65 -4.97
CA ASP A 310 22.78 -21.80 -5.38
C ASP A 310 22.23 -20.50 -5.98
N MET A 311 22.51 -19.35 -5.35
CA MET A 311 22.10 -18.04 -5.87
C MET A 311 22.65 -17.77 -7.28
N LEU A 312 23.95 -18.04 -7.49
CA LEU A 312 24.60 -17.94 -8.80
C LEU A 312 24.01 -18.91 -9.83
N GLY A 313 23.73 -20.14 -9.43
CA GLY A 313 23.07 -21.15 -10.26
C GLY A 313 21.65 -20.76 -10.70
N GLN A 314 21.00 -19.84 -9.97
CA GLN A 314 19.71 -19.25 -10.34
C GLN A 314 19.85 -17.94 -11.15
N SER A 315 21.04 -17.69 -11.71
CA SER A 315 21.36 -16.49 -12.49
C SER A 315 21.13 -15.18 -11.72
N ARG A 316 21.34 -15.21 -10.40
CA ARG A 316 21.27 -14.02 -9.54
C ARG A 316 22.65 -13.71 -9.00
N SER A 317 23.13 -12.51 -9.29
CA SER A 317 24.38 -12.01 -8.73
C SER A 317 24.19 -11.63 -7.26
N PRO A 318 24.98 -12.20 -6.33
CA PRO A 318 25.21 -11.60 -5.03
C PRO A 318 25.71 -10.16 -5.18
N ASP A 319 25.42 -9.32 -4.18
CA ASP A 319 25.99 -7.98 -4.11
C ASP A 319 27.38 -8.01 -3.46
N HIS A 320 28.12 -6.89 -3.55
CA HIS A 320 29.46 -6.75 -2.97
C HIS A 320 29.49 -7.12 -1.47
N LEU A 321 28.46 -6.71 -0.72
CA LEU A 321 28.36 -6.99 0.71
C LEU A 321 28.22 -8.49 1.00
N THR A 322 27.43 -9.20 0.20
CA THR A 322 27.20 -10.64 0.35
C THR A 322 28.51 -11.41 0.16
N TYR A 323 29.25 -11.11 -0.92
CA TYR A 323 30.56 -11.71 -1.17
C TYR A 323 31.55 -11.39 -0.04
N LYS A 324 31.67 -10.10 0.30
CA LYS A 324 32.56 -9.63 1.37
C LYS A 324 32.31 -10.34 2.69
N THR A 325 31.05 -10.50 3.07
CA THR A 325 30.68 -11.09 4.36
C THR A 325 31.22 -12.51 4.54
N VAL A 326 31.14 -13.32 3.48
CA VAL A 326 31.65 -14.71 3.50
C VAL A 326 33.18 -14.73 3.46
N LEU A 327 33.80 -13.91 2.61
CA LEU A 327 35.26 -13.82 2.49
C LEU A 327 35.93 -13.36 3.78
N GLU A 328 35.42 -12.30 4.41
CA GLU A 328 35.91 -11.86 5.71
C GLU A 328 35.66 -12.93 6.80
N GLY A 329 34.58 -13.69 6.68
CA GLY A 329 34.31 -14.85 7.53
C GLY A 329 35.46 -15.86 7.47
N LEU A 330 35.86 -16.27 6.27
CA LEU A 330 36.97 -17.21 6.05
C LEU A 330 38.30 -16.66 6.56
N CYS A 331 38.61 -15.39 6.28
CA CYS A 331 39.83 -14.76 6.80
C CYS A 331 39.88 -14.76 8.33
N ARG A 332 38.76 -14.49 9.01
CA ARG A 332 38.69 -14.50 10.49
C ARG A 332 38.91 -15.90 11.08
N GLU A 333 38.64 -16.97 10.32
CA GLU A 333 38.92 -18.34 10.70
C GLU A 333 40.35 -18.81 10.31
N GLY A 334 41.16 -17.91 9.71
CA GLY A 334 42.51 -18.24 9.24
C GLY A 334 42.54 -18.98 7.91
N ARG A 335 41.39 -19.14 7.24
CA ARG A 335 41.25 -19.85 5.96
C ARG A 335 41.42 -18.89 4.78
N VAL A 336 42.58 -18.24 4.75
CA VAL A 336 42.88 -17.17 3.79
C VAL A 336 42.95 -17.71 2.35
N ASP A 337 43.63 -18.84 2.15
CA ASP A 337 43.81 -19.41 0.81
C ASP A 337 42.46 -19.82 0.21
N ASP A 338 41.59 -20.47 0.99
CA ASP A 338 40.20 -20.77 0.61
C ASP A 338 39.44 -19.51 0.16
N ALA A 339 39.67 -18.37 0.80
CA ALA A 339 39.00 -17.12 0.46
C ALA A 339 39.45 -16.56 -0.90
N PHE A 340 40.74 -16.67 -1.23
CA PHE A 340 41.25 -16.30 -2.57
C PHE A 340 40.72 -17.24 -3.65
N GLU A 341 40.76 -18.55 -3.42
CA GLU A 341 40.22 -19.54 -4.36
C GLU A 341 38.73 -19.34 -4.62
N LEU A 342 37.96 -19.07 -3.56
CA LEU A 342 36.52 -18.83 -3.65
C LEU A 342 36.19 -17.54 -4.43
N LEU A 343 36.96 -16.47 -4.26
CA LEU A 343 36.78 -15.23 -5.03
C LEU A 343 37.00 -15.47 -6.53
N ASP A 344 38.05 -16.22 -6.89
CA ASP A 344 38.33 -16.61 -8.27
C ASP A 344 37.22 -17.50 -8.85
N GLU A 345 36.69 -18.42 -8.05
CA GLU A 345 35.59 -19.29 -8.45
C GLU A 345 34.30 -18.49 -8.69
N TRP A 346 33.95 -17.56 -7.80
CA TRP A 346 32.81 -16.67 -8.02
C TRP A 346 32.99 -15.80 -9.24
N LYS A 347 34.19 -15.29 -9.50
CA LYS A 347 34.47 -14.49 -10.71
C LYS A 347 34.25 -15.31 -12.00
N LYS A 348 34.56 -16.61 -11.98
CA LYS A 348 34.33 -17.52 -13.12
C LYS A 348 32.84 -17.81 -13.34
N ARG A 349 32.06 -17.96 -12.26
CA ARG A 349 30.63 -18.31 -12.32
C ARG A 349 29.71 -17.09 -12.48
N ASP A 350 30.13 -15.93 -11.98
CA ASP A 350 29.39 -14.67 -12.03
C ASP A 350 29.95 -13.76 -13.13
N ALA A 351 29.46 -13.93 -14.35
CA ALA A 351 29.81 -13.05 -15.46
C ALA A 351 29.46 -11.58 -15.22
N SER A 352 28.53 -11.29 -14.30
CA SER A 352 28.10 -9.93 -13.97
C SER A 352 28.94 -9.27 -12.88
N MET A 353 29.82 -10.02 -12.20
CA MET A 353 30.78 -9.47 -11.27
C MET A 353 31.75 -8.55 -12.02
N GLY A 354 31.48 -7.25 -11.99
CA GLY A 354 32.33 -6.26 -12.64
C GLY A 354 33.77 -6.27 -12.09
N GLU A 355 34.73 -5.90 -12.93
CA GLU A 355 36.15 -5.82 -12.57
C GLU A 355 36.39 -4.96 -11.32
N LYS A 356 35.61 -3.90 -11.13
CA LYS A 356 35.65 -3.05 -9.93
C LYS A 356 35.28 -3.78 -8.64
N ILE A 357 34.27 -4.67 -8.68
CA ILE A 357 33.84 -5.43 -7.50
C ILE A 357 34.91 -6.46 -7.15
N TYR A 358 35.40 -7.18 -8.15
CA TYR A 358 36.46 -8.18 -7.98
C TYR A 358 37.75 -7.55 -7.40
N THR A 359 38.24 -6.48 -8.00
CA THR A 359 39.46 -5.77 -7.52
C THR A 359 39.27 -5.20 -6.12
N SER A 360 38.09 -4.68 -5.79
CA SER A 360 37.77 -4.22 -4.44
C SER A 360 37.83 -5.36 -3.42
N LEU A 361 37.21 -6.51 -3.70
CA LEU A 361 37.20 -7.67 -2.81
C LEU A 361 38.61 -8.26 -2.65
N LEU A 362 39.39 -8.33 -3.74
CA LEU A 362 40.78 -8.81 -3.73
C LEU A 362 41.68 -7.92 -2.84
N ASN A 363 41.54 -6.60 -2.96
CA ASN A 363 42.28 -5.65 -2.11
C ASN A 363 41.88 -5.77 -0.64
N GLU A 364 40.58 -5.96 -0.35
CA GLU A 364 40.07 -6.18 1.01
C GLU A 364 40.60 -7.48 1.62
N LEU A 365 40.67 -8.56 0.83
CA LEU A 365 41.30 -9.82 1.24
C LEU A 365 42.77 -9.60 1.60
N HIS A 366 43.56 -8.98 0.71
CA HIS A 366 44.97 -8.68 0.99
C HIS A 366 45.18 -7.84 2.25
N PHE A 367 44.30 -6.88 2.55
CA PHE A 367 44.37 -6.10 3.77
C PHE A 367 44.02 -6.92 5.01
N SER A 368 42.99 -7.76 4.93
CA SER A 368 42.51 -8.58 6.05
C SER A 368 43.50 -9.68 6.45
N CYS A 369 44.35 -10.14 5.52
CA CYS A 369 45.39 -11.15 5.78
C CYS A 369 46.68 -10.57 6.38
N ARG A 370 46.83 -9.25 6.45
CA ARG A 370 48.01 -8.57 7.04
C ARG A 370 47.85 -8.22 8.52
N LYS A 371 46.65 -8.41 9.09
CA LYS A 371 46.36 -8.23 10.51
C LYS A 371 46.35 -9.59 11.20
#